data_AF-A0A426X1Y6-F1
#
_entry.id   AF-A0A426X1Y6-F1
#
_cell.length_a   1.000
_cell.length_b   1.000
_cell.length_c   1.000
_cell.angle_alpha   90.00
_cell.angle_beta   90.00
_cell.angle_gamma   90.00
#
_symmetry.space_group_name_H-M   'P 1'
#
loop_
_entity.id
_entity.type
_entity.pdbx_description
1 polymer ?
#
loop_
_entity_poly.entity_id
_entity_poly.type
_entity_poly.pdbx_seq_one_letter_code
_entity_poly.pdbx_strand_id
1 'polypeptide(L)'
;MNLGNTGGLLFKMGDSNMQYVTSTSFLLVAYAKFLTYSSKVVSCGGTTVTPHKLRSIAKRQVDYILGDNPQKMSYMVGYGARYPHQVHHRGSSLPSVAAHPAKIACSAGFTALYSSAPNPNPLTGAVVGGPDAMDRFPDQRSDYERSEPATYINAPLVGALAYLAHSSGQL
;
A
#
# COMPACT_ATOMS: atom_id res chain seq x y z
N MET A 1 -4.09 -20.52 -7.11
CA MET A 1 -3.39 -19.77 -6.05
C MET A 1 -4.43 -19.10 -5.18
N ASN A 2 -4.79 -19.70 -4.04
CA ASN A 2 -5.45 -18.98 -2.95
C ASN A 2 -4.34 -18.54 -2.01
N LEU A 3 -3.80 -17.34 -2.28
CA LEU A 3 -2.78 -16.67 -1.48
C LEU A 3 -3.32 -15.33 -0.95
N GLY A 4 -4.65 -15.17 -0.94
CA GLY A 4 -5.31 -13.93 -0.53
C GLY A 4 -5.77 -13.99 0.93
N ASN A 5 -5.84 -12.84 1.59
CA ASN A 5 -6.67 -12.69 2.77
C ASN A 5 -8.17 -12.79 2.39
N THR A 6 -9.07 -12.70 3.36
CA THR A 6 -10.52 -12.84 3.13
C THR A 6 -11.10 -11.86 2.10
N GLY A 7 -10.53 -10.65 1.98
CA GLY A 7 -10.90 -9.62 1.02
C GLY A 7 -10.19 -9.70 -0.34
N GLY A 8 -9.30 -10.67 -0.56
CA GLY A 8 -8.62 -10.87 -1.84
C GLY A 8 -7.30 -10.09 -2.03
N LEU A 9 -6.75 -9.49 -0.98
CA LEU A 9 -5.39 -8.96 -0.96
C LEU A 9 -4.39 -10.10 -0.90
N LEU A 10 -3.36 -10.08 -1.74
CA LEU A 10 -2.23 -10.99 -1.65
C LEU A 10 -1.63 -10.93 -0.24
N PHE A 11 -1.57 -12.07 0.44
CA PHE A 11 -1.11 -12.17 1.82
C PHE A 11 0.05 -13.15 1.93
N LYS A 12 1.24 -12.62 2.26
CA LYS A 12 2.49 -13.39 2.30
C LYS A 12 3.08 -13.48 3.70
N MET A 13 3.02 -12.40 4.48
CA MET A 13 3.49 -12.34 5.87
C MET A 13 2.56 -11.43 6.70
N GLY A 14 2.59 -11.57 8.03
CA GLY A 14 1.80 -10.73 8.94
C GLY A 14 2.23 -9.27 8.93
N ASP A 15 3.54 -9.05 8.89
CA ASP A 15 4.14 -7.72 9.10
C ASP A 15 4.45 -7.07 7.76
N SER A 16 4.04 -5.80 7.60
CA SER A 16 4.31 -4.98 6.42
C SER A 16 3.98 -5.68 5.10
N ASN A 17 2.86 -6.43 5.05
CA ASN A 17 2.47 -7.27 3.92
C ASN A 17 2.37 -6.49 2.60
N MET A 18 2.04 -5.20 2.65
CA MET A 18 1.94 -4.34 1.47
C MET A 18 3.21 -4.29 0.62
N GLN A 19 4.39 -4.57 1.18
CA GLN A 19 5.62 -4.69 0.39
C GLN A 19 5.53 -5.78 -0.69
N TYR A 20 4.86 -6.90 -0.39
CA TYR A 20 4.67 -7.99 -1.32
C TYR A 20 3.57 -7.69 -2.32
N VAL A 21 2.50 -7.04 -1.85
CA VAL A 21 1.37 -6.62 -2.69
C VAL A 21 1.87 -5.67 -3.78
N THR A 22 2.60 -4.62 -3.41
CA THR A 22 3.03 -3.58 -4.36
C THR A 22 4.12 -4.10 -5.29
N SER A 23 5.12 -4.81 -4.78
CA SER A 23 6.17 -5.43 -5.61
C SER A 23 5.62 -6.47 -6.58
N THR A 24 4.72 -7.35 -6.14
CA THR A 24 4.08 -8.35 -7.03
C THR A 24 3.22 -7.65 -8.08
N SER A 25 2.43 -6.64 -7.69
CA SER A 25 1.62 -5.87 -8.64
C SER A 25 2.46 -5.22 -9.72
N PHE A 26 3.61 -4.63 -9.34
CA PHE A 26 4.55 -4.06 -10.28
C PHE A 26 5.14 -5.10 -11.24
N LEU A 27 5.59 -6.25 -10.73
CA LEU A 27 6.11 -7.34 -11.55
C LEU A 27 5.05 -7.87 -12.53
N LEU A 28 3.81 -8.03 -12.08
CA LEU A 28 2.70 -8.48 -12.93
C LEU A 28 2.44 -7.52 -14.10
N VAL A 29 2.43 -6.21 -13.87
CA VAL A 29 2.23 -5.24 -14.96
C VAL A 29 3.44 -5.13 -15.87
N ALA A 30 4.66 -5.20 -15.33
CA ALA A 30 5.88 -5.21 -16.12
C ALA A 30 5.92 -6.44 -17.05
N TYR A 31 5.55 -7.61 -16.53
CA TYR A 31 5.51 -8.83 -17.31
C TYR A 31 4.35 -8.84 -18.31
N ALA A 32 3.18 -8.29 -17.94
CA ALA A 32 2.09 -8.07 -18.89
C ALA A 32 2.51 -7.18 -20.06
N LYS A 33 3.26 -6.09 -19.80
CA LYS A 33 3.83 -5.23 -20.84
C LYS A 33 4.72 -6.03 -21.79
N PHE A 34 5.62 -6.84 -21.24
CA PHE A 34 6.52 -7.69 -22.02
C PHE A 34 5.76 -8.70 -22.91
N LEU A 35 4.77 -9.39 -22.34
CA LEU A 35 3.97 -10.37 -23.08
C LEU A 35 3.14 -9.73 -24.19
N THR A 36 2.57 -8.54 -23.95
CA THR A 36 1.89 -7.75 -24.99
C THR A 36 2.85 -7.36 -26.11
N TYR A 37 4.03 -6.84 -25.79
CA TYR A 37 5.02 -6.43 -26.79
C TYR A 37 5.55 -7.60 -27.62
N SER A 38 5.71 -8.77 -27.01
CA SER A 38 6.22 -9.98 -27.68
C SER A 38 5.13 -10.83 -28.34
N SER A 39 3.86 -10.43 -28.26
CA SER A 39 2.71 -11.20 -28.73
C SER A 39 2.68 -12.64 -28.16
N LYS A 40 3.03 -12.78 -26.89
CA LYS A 40 3.12 -14.08 -26.20
C LYS A 40 2.08 -14.24 -25.09
N VAL A 41 1.82 -15.49 -24.76
CA VAL A 41 1.12 -15.93 -23.54
C VAL A 41 2.01 -16.96 -22.83
N VAL A 42 1.72 -17.23 -21.55
CA VAL A 42 2.48 -18.22 -20.77
C VAL A 42 1.56 -19.35 -20.36
N SER A 43 2.05 -20.60 -20.45
CA SER A 43 1.37 -21.76 -19.89
C SER A 43 1.93 -22.06 -18.51
N CYS A 44 1.07 -22.09 -17.49
CA CYS A 44 1.41 -22.42 -16.11
C CYS A 44 0.57 -23.62 -15.68
N GLY A 45 1.17 -24.82 -15.62
CA GLY A 45 0.48 -26.03 -15.14
C GLY A 45 -0.82 -26.33 -15.90
N GLY A 46 -0.83 -26.14 -17.22
CA GLY A 46 -2.01 -26.35 -18.07
C GLY A 46 -2.97 -25.16 -18.16
N THR A 47 -2.72 -24.06 -17.43
CA THR A 47 -3.51 -22.82 -17.52
C THR A 47 -2.79 -21.78 -18.37
N THR A 48 -3.48 -21.22 -19.37
CA THR A 48 -2.97 -20.09 -20.15
C THR A 48 -3.12 -18.78 -19.37
N VAL A 49 -2.01 -18.10 -19.15
CA VAL A 49 -1.93 -16.78 -18.52
C VAL A 49 -1.69 -15.73 -19.60
N THR A 50 -2.66 -14.85 -19.78
CA THR A 50 -2.62 -13.76 -20.76
C THR A 50 -2.12 -12.45 -20.15
N PRO A 51 -1.59 -11.51 -20.95
CA PRO A 51 -1.27 -10.16 -20.47
C PRO A 51 -2.46 -9.48 -19.77
N HIS A 52 -3.68 -9.66 -20.31
CA HIS A 52 -4.90 -9.14 -19.70
C HIS A 52 -5.12 -9.73 -18.30
N LYS A 53 -4.97 -11.05 -18.11
CA LYS A 53 -5.14 -11.69 -16.81
C LYS A 53 -4.18 -11.13 -15.76
N LEU A 54 -2.92 -10.92 -16.12
CA LEU A 54 -1.90 -10.33 -15.23
C LEU A 54 -2.26 -8.90 -14.84
N ARG A 55 -2.65 -8.07 -15.82
CA ARG A 55 -3.13 -6.69 -15.57
C ARG A 55 -4.32 -6.67 -14.62
N SER A 56 -5.32 -7.52 -14.83
CA SER A 56 -6.50 -7.58 -13.96
C SER A 56 -6.15 -7.98 -12.52
N ILE A 57 -5.18 -8.87 -12.33
CA ILE A 57 -4.72 -9.25 -10.98
C ILE A 57 -4.03 -8.05 -10.31
N ALA A 58 -3.08 -7.41 -10.99
CA ALA A 58 -2.37 -6.25 -10.46
C ALA A 58 -3.33 -5.08 -10.15
N LYS A 59 -4.27 -4.80 -11.06
CA LYS A 59 -5.28 -3.76 -10.86
C LYS A 59 -6.10 -4.02 -9.60
N ARG A 60 -6.59 -5.25 -9.39
CA ARG A 60 -7.34 -5.59 -8.16
C ARG A 60 -6.54 -5.34 -6.88
N GLN A 61 -5.23 -5.61 -6.88
CA GLN A 61 -4.39 -5.33 -5.72
C GLN A 61 -4.23 -3.81 -5.47
N VAL A 62 -4.05 -3.03 -6.54
CA VAL A 62 -4.02 -1.56 -6.45
C VAL A 62 -5.37 -1.00 -6.00
N ASP A 63 -6.48 -1.48 -6.56
CA ASP A 63 -7.83 -1.09 -6.16
C ASP A 63 -8.07 -1.39 -4.67
N TYR A 64 -7.62 -2.56 -4.19
CA TYR A 64 -7.66 -2.91 -2.77
C TYR A 64 -6.88 -1.89 -1.91
N ILE A 65 -5.64 -1.55 -2.31
CA ILE A 65 -4.83 -0.52 -1.62
C ILE A 65 -5.59 0.81 -1.56
N LEU A 66 -6.31 1.18 -2.62
CA LEU A 66 -6.97 2.47 -2.77
C LEU A 66 -8.40 2.51 -2.21
N GLY A 67 -8.92 1.41 -1.67
CA GLY A 67 -10.18 1.39 -0.93
C GLY A 67 -11.22 0.36 -1.36
N ASP A 68 -10.97 -0.42 -2.43
CA ASP A 68 -11.84 -1.54 -2.79
C ASP A 68 -11.51 -2.78 -1.96
N ASN A 69 -11.81 -2.68 -0.68
CA ASN A 69 -11.59 -3.72 0.32
C ASN A 69 -12.77 -3.77 1.32
N PRO A 70 -12.86 -4.80 2.18
CA PRO A 70 -13.98 -4.95 3.12
C PRO A 70 -14.15 -3.75 4.08
N GLN A 71 -13.07 -3.04 4.41
CA GLN A 71 -13.14 -1.87 5.28
C GLN A 71 -13.58 -0.59 4.56
N LYS A 72 -13.62 -0.58 3.22
CA LYS A 72 -13.89 0.60 2.38
C LYS A 72 -13.00 1.80 2.79
N MET A 73 -11.72 1.50 2.95
CA MET A 73 -10.70 2.42 3.45
C MET A 73 -9.45 2.33 2.57
N SER A 74 -8.93 3.47 2.12
CA SER A 74 -7.63 3.51 1.45
C SER A 74 -6.53 3.19 2.47
N TYR A 75 -5.53 2.41 2.08
CA TYR A 75 -4.28 2.23 2.84
C TYR A 75 -3.19 3.21 2.40
N MET A 76 -3.50 4.10 1.44
CA MET A 76 -2.68 5.25 1.08
C MET A 76 -3.18 6.51 1.80
N VAL A 77 -2.30 7.12 2.59
CA VAL A 77 -2.60 8.32 3.38
C VAL A 77 -3.02 9.47 2.45
N GLY A 78 -4.12 10.15 2.80
CA GLY A 78 -4.64 11.30 2.06
C GLY A 78 -5.37 10.95 0.75
N TYR A 79 -5.59 9.66 0.47
CA TYR A 79 -6.37 9.22 -0.70
C TYR A 79 -7.74 8.68 -0.28
N GLY A 80 -8.79 9.09 -1.01
CA GLY A 80 -10.17 8.66 -0.74
C GLY A 80 -10.80 9.29 0.50
N ALA A 81 -12.04 8.88 0.82
CA ALA A 81 -12.81 9.45 1.93
C ALA A 81 -12.36 8.95 3.32
N ARG A 82 -11.69 7.79 3.38
CA ARG A 82 -11.21 7.15 4.62
C ARG A 82 -9.80 6.62 4.39
N TYR A 83 -8.86 7.02 5.24
CA TYR A 83 -7.44 6.64 5.16
C TYR A 83 -6.78 6.67 6.56
N PRO A 84 -5.58 6.11 6.75
CA PRO A 84 -4.93 6.03 8.07
C PRO A 84 -4.52 7.41 8.58
N HIS A 85 -4.79 7.67 9.86
CA HIS A 85 -4.45 8.91 10.53
C HIS A 85 -3.33 8.74 11.57
N GLN A 86 -3.02 7.51 11.98
CA GLN A 86 -2.03 7.20 13.02
C GLN A 86 -0.88 6.35 12.47
N VAL A 87 -0.24 6.82 11.41
CA VAL A 87 0.89 6.12 10.76
C VAL A 87 2.14 6.12 11.65
N HIS A 88 2.86 4.99 11.72
CA HIS A 88 4.11 4.82 12.49
C HIS A 88 5.27 5.58 11.83
N HIS A 89 5.23 6.91 11.87
CA HIS A 89 6.25 7.76 11.24
C HIS A 89 6.57 8.99 12.09
N ARG A 90 7.82 9.07 12.59
CA ARG A 90 8.25 10.11 13.55
C ARG A 90 8.03 11.53 13.04
N GLY A 91 8.41 11.82 11.80
CA GLY A 91 8.23 13.16 11.23
C GLY A 91 6.75 13.53 11.00
N SER A 92 5.88 12.52 10.91
CA SER A 92 4.44 12.73 10.72
C SER A 92 3.74 12.96 12.07
N SER A 93 4.20 12.28 13.12
CA SER A 93 3.61 12.34 14.47
C SER A 93 4.06 13.55 15.30
N LEU A 94 5.24 14.12 15.03
CA LEU A 94 5.73 15.31 15.74
C LEU A 94 5.06 16.59 15.23
N PRO A 95 4.90 17.64 16.07
CA PRO A 95 4.46 18.95 15.59
C PRO A 95 5.43 19.49 14.54
N SER A 96 4.90 20.22 13.56
CA SER A 96 5.74 20.90 12.56
C SER A 96 6.55 22.03 13.20
N VAL A 97 7.64 22.43 12.54
CA VAL A 97 8.44 23.59 12.96
C VAL A 97 7.61 24.88 12.99
N ALA A 98 6.56 24.99 12.16
CA ALA A 98 5.65 26.13 12.18
C ALA A 98 4.81 26.19 13.46
N ALA A 99 4.35 25.04 13.97
CA ALA A 99 3.56 24.94 15.20
C ALA A 99 4.43 24.89 16.47
N HIS A 100 5.66 24.39 16.36
CA HIS A 100 6.61 24.26 17.46
C HIS A 100 8.04 24.58 16.98
N PRO A 101 8.43 25.86 16.93
CA PRO A 101 9.73 26.27 16.38
C PRO A 101 10.93 25.95 17.28
N ALA A 102 10.68 25.64 18.56
CA ALA A 102 11.72 25.23 19.50
C ALA A 102 12.23 23.81 19.19
N LYS A 103 13.46 23.51 19.60
CA LYS A 103 14.03 22.16 19.46
C LYS A 103 13.28 21.19 20.38
N ILE A 104 12.88 20.04 19.82
CA ILE A 104 12.30 18.92 20.57
C ILE A 104 13.44 18.07 21.14
N ALA A 105 13.47 17.89 22.46
CA ALA A 105 14.46 17.04 23.13
C ALA A 105 14.29 15.56 22.74
N CYS A 106 15.38 14.78 22.75
CA CYS A 106 15.43 13.41 22.24
C CYS A 106 14.25 12.53 22.72
N SER A 107 14.03 12.45 24.03
CA SER A 107 12.96 11.61 24.60
C SER A 107 11.56 12.24 24.52
N ALA A 108 11.46 13.56 24.29
CA ALA A 108 10.16 14.24 24.24
C ALA A 108 9.31 13.80 23.04
N GLY A 109 9.95 13.29 21.98
CA GLY A 109 9.25 12.75 20.82
C GLY A 109 8.46 11.46 21.10
N PHE A 110 8.78 10.72 22.17
CA PHE A 110 8.02 9.52 22.53
C PHE A 110 6.60 9.84 22.98
N THR A 111 6.35 11.01 23.59
CA THR A 111 5.00 11.46 23.91
C THR A 111 4.14 11.58 22.65
N ALA A 112 4.72 12.10 21.56
CA ALA A 112 4.03 12.17 20.28
C ALA A 112 3.87 10.79 19.63
N LEU A 113 4.86 9.89 19.77
CA LEU A 113 4.79 8.53 19.25
C LEU A 113 3.66 7.71 19.88
N TYR A 114 3.49 7.80 21.20
CA TYR A 114 2.49 7.01 21.95
C TYR A 114 1.14 7.71 22.14
N SER A 115 0.97 8.92 21.62
CA SER A 115 -0.31 9.63 21.63
C SER A 115 -1.37 8.91 20.79
N SER A 116 -2.62 8.88 21.23
CA SER A 116 -3.76 8.40 20.43
C SER A 116 -4.30 9.44 19.45
N ALA A 117 -3.79 10.68 19.49
CA ALA A 117 -4.18 11.71 18.55
C ALA A 117 -3.70 11.37 17.13
N PRO A 118 -4.45 11.76 16.08
CA PRO A 118 -3.97 11.74 14.70
C PRO A 118 -2.60 12.38 14.53
N ASN A 119 -1.83 11.92 13.55
CA ASN A 119 -0.58 12.56 13.17
C ASN A 119 -0.87 14.01 12.71
N PRO A 120 -0.21 15.03 13.30
CA PRO A 120 -0.44 16.43 12.95
C PRO A 120 0.00 16.76 11.51
N ASN A 121 0.92 15.98 10.93
CA ASN A 121 1.34 16.14 9.54
C ASN A 121 0.95 14.88 8.75
N PRO A 122 -0.15 14.89 7.99
CA PRO A 122 -0.52 13.76 7.14
C PRO A 122 0.62 13.41 6.17
N LEU A 123 1.06 12.15 6.20
CA LEU A 123 2.13 11.66 5.33
C LEU A 123 1.57 11.29 3.94
N THR A 124 1.00 12.28 3.25
CA THR A 124 0.23 12.10 2.01
C THR A 124 0.99 11.25 0.98
N GLY A 125 0.30 10.25 0.43
CA GLY A 125 0.84 9.31 -0.56
C GLY A 125 1.58 8.11 0.04
N ALA A 126 1.91 8.11 1.34
CA ALA A 126 2.50 6.94 1.98
C ALA A 126 1.49 5.78 2.05
N VAL A 127 1.96 4.57 1.75
CA VAL A 127 1.18 3.35 1.95
C VAL A 127 1.70 2.62 3.18
N VAL A 128 0.79 2.32 4.10
CA VAL A 128 1.08 1.61 5.35
C VAL A 128 1.29 0.10 5.10
N GLY A 129 1.80 -0.62 6.10
CA GLY A 129 2.00 -2.07 6.08
C GLY A 129 0.74 -2.88 5.73
N GLY A 130 -0.44 -2.35 6.03
CA GLY A 130 -1.75 -2.86 5.56
C GLY A 130 -2.48 -3.71 6.59
N PRO A 131 -3.63 -4.32 6.20
CA PRO A 131 -4.43 -5.12 7.10
C PRO A 131 -3.81 -6.52 7.33
N ASP A 132 -4.29 -7.21 8.37
CA ASP A 132 -3.96 -8.63 8.57
C ASP A 132 -4.70 -9.59 7.62
N ALA A 133 -4.49 -10.89 7.86
CA ALA A 133 -5.08 -11.97 7.09
C ALA A 133 -6.63 -12.03 7.15
N MET A 134 -7.25 -11.27 8.07
CA MET A 134 -8.70 -11.16 8.26
C MET A 134 -9.22 -9.77 7.88
N ASP A 135 -8.47 -9.01 7.07
CA ASP A 135 -8.78 -7.65 6.63
C ASP A 135 -8.88 -6.62 7.78
N ARG A 136 -8.27 -6.89 8.95
CA ARG A 136 -8.32 -5.97 10.08
C ARG A 136 -7.14 -5.00 10.04
N PHE A 137 -7.45 -3.72 10.15
CA PHE A 137 -6.51 -2.62 10.28
C PHE A 137 -6.99 -1.67 11.40
N PRO A 138 -6.28 -1.59 12.53
CA PRO A 138 -6.75 -0.82 13.69
C PRO A 138 -6.43 0.68 13.63
N ASP A 139 -5.62 1.14 12.66
CA ASP A 139 -5.09 2.51 12.57
C ASP A 139 -4.47 2.98 13.90
N GLN A 140 -3.46 2.25 14.38
CA GLN A 140 -2.77 2.54 15.63
C GLN A 140 -1.28 2.75 15.39
N ARG A 141 -0.75 3.88 15.86
CA ARG A 141 0.67 4.24 15.63
C ARG A 141 1.62 3.21 16.24
N SER A 142 1.27 2.61 17.37
CA SER A 142 2.10 1.59 18.03
C SER A 142 2.12 0.24 17.31
N ASP A 143 1.12 -0.04 16.47
CA ASP A 143 1.06 -1.24 15.62
C ASP A 143 1.95 -1.01 14.38
N TYR A 144 3.27 -1.15 14.55
CA TYR A 144 4.22 -0.94 13.45
C TYR A 144 4.03 -1.95 12.32
N GLU A 145 3.62 -3.19 12.62
CA GLU A 145 3.39 -4.25 11.62
C GLU A 145 2.39 -3.81 10.54
N ARG A 146 1.33 -3.10 10.95
CA ARG A 146 0.30 -2.62 10.03
C ARG A 146 0.47 -1.15 9.64
N SER A 147 0.91 -0.30 10.56
CA SER A 147 0.90 1.16 10.38
C SER A 147 2.21 1.75 9.88
N GLU A 148 3.28 0.95 9.72
CA GLU A 148 4.56 1.44 9.22
C GLU A 148 4.54 1.66 7.70
N PRO A 149 4.83 2.88 7.22
CA PRO A 149 5.07 3.13 5.82
C PRO A 149 6.54 2.89 5.48
N ALA A 150 6.82 2.44 4.26
CA ALA A 150 8.20 2.26 3.83
C ALA A 150 8.42 2.63 2.37
N THR A 151 9.62 3.11 2.05
CA THR A 151 10.02 3.47 0.69
C THR A 151 9.90 2.28 -0.27
N TYR A 152 10.22 1.07 0.18
CA TYR A 152 10.09 -0.15 -0.61
C TYR A 152 8.64 -0.61 -0.83
N ILE A 153 7.67 -0.11 -0.06
CA ILE A 153 6.23 -0.31 -0.36
C ILE A 153 5.82 0.63 -1.49
N ASN A 154 6.16 1.91 -1.36
CA ASN A 154 5.77 2.96 -2.30
C ASN A 154 6.48 2.86 -3.66
N ALA A 155 7.78 2.53 -3.70
CA ALA A 155 8.57 2.49 -4.92
C ALA A 155 7.97 1.61 -6.05
N PRO A 156 7.64 0.32 -5.82
CA PRO A 156 7.00 -0.49 -6.84
C PRO A 156 5.55 -0.05 -7.14
N LEU A 157 4.83 0.50 -6.14
CA LEU A 157 3.48 1.00 -6.36
C LEU A 157 3.44 2.15 -7.37
N VAL A 158 4.40 3.08 -7.30
CA VAL A 158 4.50 4.18 -8.28
C VAL A 158 4.60 3.62 -9.70
N GLY A 159 5.41 2.59 -9.92
CA GLY A 159 5.52 1.92 -11.22
C GLY A 159 4.22 1.25 -11.67
N ALA A 160 3.51 0.59 -10.74
CA ALA A 160 2.22 -0.03 -11.03
C ALA A 160 1.14 1.01 -11.38
N LEU A 161 1.07 2.10 -10.63
CA LEU A 161 0.15 3.22 -10.88
C LEU A 161 0.42 3.87 -12.23
N ALA A 162 1.70 4.14 -12.56
CA ALA A 162 2.08 4.72 -13.85
C ALA A 162 1.62 3.84 -15.02
N TYR A 163 1.81 2.52 -14.92
CA TYR A 163 1.35 1.58 -15.94
C TYR A 163 -0.17 1.57 -16.10
N LEU A 164 -0.91 1.51 -14.98
CA LEU A 164 -2.37 1.44 -14.98
C LEU A 164 -3.00 2.74 -15.50
N ALA A 165 -2.47 3.90 -15.09
CA ALA A 165 -2.93 5.20 -15.56
C ALA A 165 -2.78 5.36 -17.08
N HIS A 166 -1.66 4.90 -17.65
CA HIS A 166 -1.46 4.91 -19.10
C HIS A 166 -2.41 3.95 -19.83
N SER A 167 -2.66 2.77 -19.25
CA SER A 167 -3.50 1.74 -19.85
C SER A 167 -5.00 2.08 -19.82
N SER A 168 -5.44 2.88 -18.85
CA SER A 168 -6.83 3.35 -18.75
C SER A 168 -7.25 4.33 -19.86
N GLY A 169 -6.28 4.91 -20.60
CA GLY A 169 -6.54 5.70 -21.80
C GLY A 169 -6.52 4.91 -23.12
N GLN A 170 -6.37 3.58 -23.05
CA GLN A 170 -6.25 2.67 -24.21
C GLN A 170 -7.29 1.53 -24.18
N LEU A 171 -8.25 1.58 -23.25
CA LEU A 171 -9.47 0.77 -23.23
C LEU A 171 -10.63 1.60 -23.79
#